data_AF-A0A930M6K7-F1
#
_entry.id   AF-A0A930M6K7-F1
#
_cell.length_a   1.000
_cell.length_b   1.000
_cell.length_c   1.000
_cell.angle_alpha   90.00
_cell.angle_beta   90.00
_cell.angle_gamma   90.00
#
_symmetry.space_group_name_H-M   'P 1'
#
loop_
_entity.id
_entity.type
_entity.pdbx_description
1 polymer ?
#
loop_
_entity_poly.entity_id
_entity_poly.type
_entity_poly.pdbx_seq_one_letter_code
_entity_poly.pdbx_strand_id
1 'polypeptide(L)'
;LFFADFINVLGIMGPPIASPILADYFISGRHRKYNPAALTYQPTVRWAGIISFAIGAAIALYCSYGVTLPGEFPSGVFAMIVSFVVYIVIYRLLPDAAADQRILKQING
;
A
#
# COMPACT_ATOMS: atom_id res chain seq x y z
N LEU A 1 16.82 24.74 -9.13
CA LEU A 1 16.27 23.47 -9.64
C LEU A 1 16.23 22.36 -8.60
N PHE A 2 17.29 22.13 -7.80
CA PHE A 2 17.38 21.02 -6.83
C PHE A 2 16.18 20.82 -5.89
N PHE A 3 15.62 21.87 -5.29
CA PHE A 3 14.53 21.75 -4.32
C PHE A 3 13.17 21.42 -4.98
N ALA A 4 12.95 21.89 -6.21
CA ALA A 4 11.73 21.58 -6.97
C ALA A 4 11.70 20.09 -7.34
N ASP A 5 12.84 19.53 -7.76
CA ASP A 5 12.95 18.10 -8.07
C ASP A 5 12.77 17.24 -6.81
N PHE A 6 13.30 17.68 -5.67
CA PHE A 6 13.07 17.02 -4.38
C PHE A 6 11.58 16.98 -3.99
N ILE A 7 10.88 18.11 -4.08
CA ILE A 7 9.44 18.17 -3.80
C ILE A 7 8.66 17.30 -4.77
N ASN A 8 9.02 17.29 -6.06
CA ASN A 8 8.35 16.45 -7.05
C ASN A 8 8.47 14.97 -6.69
N VAL A 9 9.67 14.49 -6.31
CA VAL A 9 9.85 13.11 -5.85
C VAL A 9 8.98 12.81 -4.63
N LEU A 10 8.95 13.71 -3.64
CA LEU A 10 8.08 13.53 -2.46
C LEU A 10 6.59 13.47 -2.84
N GLY A 11 6.15 14.34 -3.76
CA GLY A 11 4.78 14.39 -4.25
C GLY A 11 4.36 13.11 -4.98
N ILE A 12 5.29 12.50 -5.72
CA ILE A 12 5.06 11.23 -6.43
C ILE A 12 5.01 10.03 -5.47
N MET A 13 5.75 10.09 -4.35
CA MET A 13 5.87 9.00 -3.38
C MET A 13 4.72 8.95 -2.37
N GLY A 14 4.05 10.07 -2.09
CA GLY A 14 2.91 10.13 -1.17
C GLY A 14 1.75 9.18 -1.53
N PRO A 15 1.23 9.21 -2.78
CA PRO A 15 0.10 8.35 -3.17
C PRO A 15 0.39 6.83 -3.07
N PRO A 16 1.56 6.31 -3.48
CA PRO A 16 1.94 4.92 -3.23
C PRO A 16 1.95 4.52 -1.75
N ILE A 17 2.21 5.42 -0.80
CA ILE A 17 2.14 5.13 0.66
C ILE A 17 0.68 4.94 1.10
N ALA A 18 -0.26 5.71 0.54
CA ALA A 18 -1.68 5.60 0.89
C ALA A 18 -2.29 4.30 0.33
N SER A 19 -1.77 3.77 -0.77
CA SER A 19 -2.32 2.60 -1.46
C SER A 19 -2.43 1.31 -0.61
N PRO A 20 -1.43 0.88 0.20
CA PRO A 20 -1.52 -0.36 0.95
C PRO A 20 -2.43 -0.19 2.16
N ILE A 21 -2.52 1.03 2.70
CA ILE A 21 -3.45 1.38 3.78
C ILE A 21 -4.89 1.27 3.27
N LEU A 22 -5.17 1.85 2.10
CA LEU A 22 -6.48 1.75 1.46
C LEU A 22 -6.80 0.30 1.07
N ALA A 23 -5.85 -0.43 0.50
CA ALA A 23 -6.06 -1.81 0.09
C ALA A 23 -6.32 -2.71 1.32
N ASP A 24 -5.58 -2.49 2.39
CA ASP A 24 -5.82 -3.18 3.65
C ASP A 24 -7.19 -2.86 4.25
N TYR A 25 -7.59 -1.58 4.26
CA TYR A 25 -8.87 -1.16 4.80
C TYR A 25 -10.07 -1.69 3.99
N PHE A 26 -10.03 -1.53 2.67
CA PHE A 26 -11.16 -1.85 1.78
C PHE A 26 -11.23 -3.33 1.37
N ILE A 27 -10.10 -4.03 1.19
CA ILE A 27 -10.05 -5.37 0.59
C ILE A 27 -9.75 -6.45 1.61
N SER A 28 -8.83 -6.21 2.55
CA SER A 28 -8.58 -7.15 3.65
C SER A 28 -9.76 -7.27 4.62
N GLY A 29 -10.80 -6.44 4.44
CA GLY A 29 -12.10 -6.65 5.01
C GLY A 29 -12.05 -6.82 6.51
N ARG A 30 -11.86 -5.73 7.25
CA ARG A 30 -12.19 -5.75 8.67
C ARG A 30 -12.63 -4.39 9.19
N HIS A 31 -13.88 -4.04 8.90
CA HIS A 31 -14.70 -3.24 9.83
C HIS A 31 -14.72 -3.84 11.26
N ARG A 32 -14.28 -5.10 11.45
CA ARG A 32 -14.06 -5.77 12.76
C ARG A 32 -12.60 -5.72 13.31
N LYS A 33 -11.60 -5.17 12.59
CA LYS A 33 -10.14 -5.07 12.98
C LYS A 33 -9.87 -3.82 13.75
N TYR A 34 -10.59 -2.77 13.41
CA TYR A 34 -10.51 -1.47 14.05
C TYR A 34 -11.40 -1.41 15.29
N ASN A 35 -11.56 -2.56 15.97
CA ASN A 35 -11.98 -2.57 17.37
C ASN A 35 -10.75 -2.18 18.19
N PRO A 36 -10.82 -1.24 19.14
CA PRO A 36 -9.69 -0.92 20.03
C PRO A 36 -9.07 -2.16 20.68
N ALA A 37 -9.86 -3.22 20.95
CA ALA A 37 -9.36 -4.49 21.48
C ALA A 37 -8.43 -5.27 20.53
N ALA A 38 -8.54 -5.06 19.22
CA ALA A 38 -7.76 -5.75 18.19
C ALA A 38 -6.46 -5.00 17.82
N LEU A 39 -6.33 -3.74 18.23
CA LEU A 39 -5.16 -2.90 17.97
C LEU A 39 -3.91 -3.46 18.68
N THR A 40 -4.09 -4.04 19.86
CA THR A 40 -3.02 -4.67 20.66
C THR A 40 -2.43 -5.93 20.01
N TYR A 41 -3.17 -6.57 19.11
CA TYR A 41 -2.78 -7.82 18.46
C TYR A 41 -2.29 -7.62 17.02
N GLN A 42 -2.22 -6.37 16.54
CA GLN A 42 -1.68 -6.12 15.21
C GLN A 42 -0.18 -6.41 15.18
N PRO A 43 0.29 -7.11 14.14
CA PRO A 43 1.72 -7.35 13.97
C PRO A 43 2.45 -6.01 13.80
N THR A 44 3.61 -5.90 14.44
CA THR A 44 4.46 -4.70 14.37
C THR A 44 4.92 -4.36 12.95
N VAL A 45 4.97 -5.36 12.07
CA VAL A 45 5.40 -5.22 10.68
C VAL A 45 4.46 -5.98 9.76
N ARG A 46 3.99 -5.30 8.70
CA ARG A 46 3.17 -5.90 7.65
C ARG A 46 3.94 -5.94 6.34
N TRP A 47 4.51 -7.10 6.05
CA TRP A 47 5.36 -7.31 4.89
C TRP A 47 4.62 -7.10 3.57
N ALA A 48 3.34 -7.49 3.47
CA ALA A 48 2.56 -7.22 2.26
C ALA A 48 2.48 -5.72 1.94
N GLY A 49 2.33 -4.86 2.96
CA GLY A 49 2.29 -3.41 2.77
C GLY A 49 3.64 -2.79 2.41
N ILE A 50 4.72 -3.28 3.00
CA ILE A 50 6.08 -2.82 2.70
C ILE A 50 6.46 -3.20 1.26
N ILE A 51 6.19 -4.43 0.85
CA ILE A 51 6.56 -4.93 -0.48
C ILE A 51 5.71 -4.24 -1.56
N SER A 52 4.41 -4.08 -1.34
CA SER A 52 3.56 -3.35 -2.29
C SER A 52 3.99 -1.90 -2.44
N PHE A 53 4.33 -1.23 -1.33
CA PHE A 53 4.84 0.14 -1.36
C PHE A 53 6.17 0.23 -2.13
N ALA A 54 7.12 -0.67 -1.86
CA ALA A 54 8.41 -0.66 -2.54
C ALA A 54 8.25 -0.82 -4.06
N ILE A 55 7.38 -1.73 -4.50
CA ILE A 55 7.07 -1.93 -5.93
C ILE A 55 6.36 -0.70 -6.50
N GLY A 56 5.36 -0.16 -5.79
CA GLY A 56 4.65 1.05 -6.17
C GLY A 56 5.56 2.27 -6.34
N ALA A 57 6.46 2.49 -5.39
CA ALA A 57 7.45 3.56 -5.40
C ALA A 57 8.44 3.43 -6.56
N ALA A 58 8.96 2.22 -6.81
CA ALA A 58 9.86 1.97 -7.93
C ALA A 58 9.20 2.27 -9.27
N ILE A 59 7.93 1.89 -9.43
CA ILE A 59 7.13 2.18 -10.63
C ILE A 59 6.83 3.67 -10.74
N ALA A 60 6.52 4.35 -9.63
CA ALA A 60 6.30 5.80 -9.60
C ALA A 60 7.51 6.59 -10.09
N LEU A 61 8.70 6.22 -9.61
CA LEU A 61 9.96 6.81 -10.04
C LEU A 61 10.24 6.51 -11.51
N TYR A 62 10.06 5.26 -11.93
CA TYR A 62 10.26 4.86 -13.33
C TYR A 62 9.33 5.63 -14.29
N CYS A 63 8.06 5.77 -13.95
CA CYS A 63 7.08 6.54 -14.72
C CYS A 63 7.29 8.06 -14.66
N SER A 64 8.05 8.58 -13.69
CA SER A 64 8.30 10.02 -13.60
C SER A 64 9.55 10.44 -14.39
N TYR A 65 10.53 9.55 -14.53
CA TYR A 65 11.81 9.86 -15.18
C TYR A 65 12.07 9.10 -16.49
N GLY A 66 11.43 7.94 -16.70
CA GLY A 66 11.73 7.04 -17.81
C GLY A 66 10.66 6.96 -18.91
N VAL A 67 9.38 7.19 -18.59
CA VAL A 67 8.27 7.07 -19.55
C VAL A 67 7.22 8.14 -19.28
N THR A 68 6.96 9.01 -20.26
CA THR A 68 5.84 9.95 -20.19
C THR A 68 4.52 9.20 -20.36
N LEU A 69 3.66 9.25 -19.34
CA LEU A 69 2.31 8.72 -19.46
C LEU A 69 1.50 9.57 -20.48
N PRO A 70 0.61 8.94 -21.26
CA PRO A 70 -0.23 9.66 -22.21
C PRO A 70 -1.17 10.63 -21.47
N GLY A 71 -1.24 11.88 -21.96
CA GLY A 71 -2.23 12.87 -21.50
C GLY A 71 -1.92 13.62 -20.21
N GLU A 72 -0.65 13.85 -19.88
CA GLU A 72 -0.21 14.52 -18.63
C GLU A 72 -0.75 13.86 -17.35
N PHE A 73 -0.98 12.55 -17.41
CA PHE A 73 -1.53 11.82 -16.28
C PHE A 73 -0.53 11.83 -15.10
N PRO A 74 -0.95 12.25 -13.89
CA PRO A 74 -0.04 12.31 -12.74
C PRO A 74 0.55 10.93 -12.44
N SER A 75 1.87 10.79 -12.57
CA SER A 75 2.61 9.55 -12.35
C SER A 75 2.39 8.95 -10.96
N GLY A 76 2.24 9.81 -9.94
CA GLY A 76 1.91 9.39 -8.58
C GLY A 76 0.56 8.69 -8.45
N VAL A 77 -0.48 9.17 -9.15
CA VAL A 77 -1.82 8.55 -9.13
C VAL A 77 -1.79 7.20 -9.84
N PHE A 78 -1.11 7.11 -10.98
CA PHE A 78 -0.92 5.83 -11.66
C PHE A 78 -0.19 4.82 -10.79
N ALA A 79 0.92 5.23 -10.15
CA ALA A 79 1.66 4.37 -9.25
C ALA A 79 0.86 3.93 -8.03
N MET A 80 -0.04 4.79 -7.51
CA MET A 80 -0.97 4.41 -6.45
C MET A 80 -1.90 3.28 -6.91
N ILE A 81 -2.48 3.38 -8.11
CA ILE A 81 -3.35 2.32 -8.68
C ILE A 81 -2.56 1.03 -8.84
N VAL A 82 -1.35 1.10 -9.40
CA VAL A 82 -0.50 -0.09 -9.60
C VAL A 82 -0.13 -0.72 -8.26
N SER A 83 0.30 0.08 -7.28
CA SER A 83 0.62 -0.38 -5.93
C SER A 83 -0.58 -1.02 -5.23
N PHE A 84 -1.77 -0.45 -5.41
CA PHE A 84 -3.02 -1.01 -4.92
C PHE A 84 -3.31 -2.39 -5.53
N VAL A 85 -3.18 -2.53 -6.85
CA VAL A 85 -3.37 -3.82 -7.54
C VAL A 85 -2.30 -4.84 -7.11
N VAL A 86 -1.05 -4.42 -7.01
CA VAL A 86 0.06 -5.26 -6.54
C VAL A 86 -0.20 -5.74 -5.11
N TYR A 87 -0.67 -4.87 -4.21
CA TYR A 87 -1.06 -5.27 -2.86
C TYR A 87 -2.14 -6.36 -2.88
N ILE A 88 -3.17 -6.24 -3.73
CA ILE A 88 -4.24 -7.27 -3.84
C ILE A 88 -3.65 -8.62 -4.25
N VAL A 89 -2.75 -8.61 -5.23
CA VAL A 89 -2.11 -9.83 -5.73
C VAL A 89 -1.20 -10.44 -4.67
N ILE A 90 -0.37 -9.62 -4.02
CA ILE A 90 0.54 -10.05 -2.94
C ILE A 90 -0.26 -10.54 -1.74
N TYR A 91 -1.34 -9.89 -1.35
CA TYR A 91 -2.19 -10.31 -0.22
C TYR A 91 -2.81 -11.69 -0.45
N ARG A 92 -3.05 -12.09 -1.71
CA ARG A 92 -3.48 -13.46 -2.04
C ARG A 92 -2.36 -14.49 -2.00
N LEU A 93 -1.12 -14.09 -2.28
CA LEU A 93 0.05 -14.97 -2.33
C LEU A 93 0.76 -15.11 -0.98
N LEU A 94 0.77 -14.05 -0.19
CA LEU A 94 1.34 -14.01 1.15
C LEU A 94 0.27 -14.46 2.15
N PRO A 95 0.59 -15.36 3.10
CA PRO A 95 -0.37 -15.87 4.10
C PRO A 95 -0.74 -14.82 5.17
N ASP A 96 -0.78 -13.53 4.84
CA ASP A 96 -1.29 -12.47 5.72
C ASP A 96 -2.78 -12.68 6.04
N ALA A 97 -3.54 -13.29 5.12
CA ALA A 97 -4.90 -13.76 5.38
C ALA A 97 -4.97 -14.80 6.51
N ALA A 98 -3.95 -15.65 6.66
CA ALA A 98 -3.87 -16.64 7.75
C ALA A 98 -3.49 -15.99 9.08
N ALA A 99 -2.61 -14.99 9.07
CA ALA A 99 -2.29 -14.17 10.25
C ALA A 99 -3.53 -13.40 10.74
N ASP A 100 -4.32 -12.88 9.81
CA ASP A 100 -5.57 -12.20 10.11
C ASP A 100 -6.65 -13.13 10.68
N GLN A 101 -6.74 -14.38 10.22
CA GLN A 101 -7.68 -15.33 10.80
C GLN A 101 -7.31 -15.71 12.24
N ARG A 102 -6.01 -15.75 12.59
CA ARG A 102 -5.56 -16.01 13.97
C ARG A 102 -5.98 -14.90 14.93
N ILE A 103 -5.80 -13.65 14.53
CA ILE A 103 -6.21 -12.49 15.34
C ILE A 103 -7.74 -12.47 15.54
N LEU A 104 -8.53 -12.81 14.52
CA LEU A 104 -10.01 -12.90 14.67
C LEU A 104 -10.44 -14.00 15.63
N LYS A 105 -9.77 -15.16 15.60
CA LYS A 105 -10.02 -16.24 16.55
C LYS A 105 -9.68 -15.86 17.98
N GLN A 106 -8.63 -15.04 18.20
CA GLN A 106 -8.27 -14.55 19.53
C GLN A 106 -9.24 -13.49 20.09
N ILE A 107 -9.92 -12.73 19.24
CA ILE A 107 -10.91 -11.72 19.68
C ILE A 107 -12.28 -12.34 20.00
N ASN A 108 -12.64 -13.43 19.32
CA ASN A 108 -13.93 -14.13 19.49
C ASN A 108 -13.86 -15.34 20.44
N GLY A 109 -12.69 -15.64 20.99
CA GLY A 109 -12.43 -16.75 21.91
C GLY A 109 -12.44 -16.33 23.36
#